data_AF-H2C496-F1
#
_entry.id   AF-H2C496-F1
#
_cell.length_a   1.000
_cell.length_b   1.000
_cell.length_c   1.000
_cell.angle_alpha   90.00
_cell.angle_beta   90.00
_cell.angle_gamma   90.00
#
_symmetry.space_group_name_H-M   'P 1'
#
loop_
_entity.id
_entity.type
_entity.pdbx_description
1 polymer ?
#
loop_
_entity_poly.entity_id
_entity_poly.type
_entity_poly.pdbx_seq_one_letter_code
_entity_poly.pdbx_strand_id
1 'polypeptide(L)'
;MEGLEVLSGLVKGQVAVIIDDTVDHKEYSRGKDVSPQGNYWIYCHTHGRFERAKLLTVAIVDLSTGRTFMVGAFPYAVRKMLDLGMVNEFKTKIEMAREMLDVLKERFRVSRVVFDSWYWSEKLVKENVVSELKSNRRLLRVESVQGTLEEVEGHLRVGDLPPGLYYADLTLGDRVITVKLLVREYKRESGTHVRYLYTTDLSLSEEEIEEAWRMRWEIEDLQGTSRPWDWRTLRSGGGRGFRGTSRPSPS
;
A
#
# COMPACT_ATOMS: atom_id res chain seq x y z
N MET A 1 4.33 8.81 23.17
CA MET A 1 3.06 8.10 23.49
C MET A 1 1.87 9.04 23.51
N GLU A 2 2.01 10.26 24.00
CA GLU A 2 0.97 11.32 24.01
C GLU A 2 0.25 11.55 22.65
N GLY A 3 0.97 11.49 21.52
CA GLY A 3 0.36 11.66 20.19
C GLY A 3 -0.67 10.59 19.79
N LEU A 4 -0.50 9.33 20.22
CA LEU A 4 -1.47 8.26 19.94
C LEU A 4 -2.74 8.39 20.80
N GLU A 5 -2.62 8.94 22.01
CA GLU A 5 -3.77 9.21 22.88
C GLU A 5 -4.63 10.33 22.30
N VAL A 6 -4.01 11.41 21.81
CA VAL A 6 -4.73 12.47 21.07
C VAL A 6 -5.45 11.89 19.85
N LEU A 7 -4.75 11.06 19.05
CA LEU A 7 -5.36 10.41 17.88
C LEU A 7 -6.56 9.52 18.26
N SER A 8 -6.49 8.80 19.38
CA SER A 8 -7.59 7.96 19.87
C SER A 8 -8.86 8.78 20.19
N GLY A 9 -8.71 10.02 20.64
CA GLY A 9 -9.84 10.93 20.85
C GLY A 9 -10.43 11.50 19.55
N LEU A 10 -9.69 11.46 18.44
CA LEU A 10 -10.12 11.97 17.13
C LEU A 10 -10.80 10.91 16.26
N VAL A 11 -10.37 9.66 16.39
CA VAL A 11 -10.93 8.51 15.65
C VAL A 11 -12.29 8.14 16.23
N LYS A 12 -13.32 8.08 15.38
CA LYS A 12 -14.69 7.81 15.82
C LYS A 12 -15.14 6.36 15.60
N GLY A 13 -14.52 5.67 14.65
CA GLY A 13 -14.94 4.34 14.22
C GLY A 13 -13.82 3.29 14.21
N GLN A 14 -14.06 2.22 13.45
CA GLN A 14 -13.02 1.27 13.09
C GLN A 14 -12.02 1.92 12.14
N VAL A 15 -10.78 1.41 12.13
CA VAL A 15 -9.70 1.96 11.33
C VAL A 15 -9.14 0.96 10.33
N ALA A 16 -8.74 1.47 9.16
CA ALA A 16 -7.78 0.81 8.30
C ALA A 16 -6.38 1.31 8.64
N VAL A 17 -5.44 0.40 8.89
CA VAL A 17 -4.02 0.72 9.08
C VAL A 17 -3.32 0.61 7.73
N ILE A 18 -2.61 1.66 7.34
CA ILE A 18 -1.76 1.67 6.14
C ILE A 18 -0.31 1.60 6.60
N ILE A 19 0.44 0.65 6.05
CA ILE A 19 1.89 0.51 6.23
C ILE A 19 2.54 0.54 4.86
N ASP A 20 3.43 1.49 4.63
CA ASP A 20 4.18 1.58 3.38
C ASP A 20 5.66 1.89 3.63
N ASP A 21 6.48 1.78 2.59
CA ASP A 21 7.84 2.32 2.57
C ASP A 21 7.94 3.49 1.59
N THR A 22 7.75 4.71 2.09
CA THR A 22 7.80 5.92 1.24
C THR A 22 8.80 6.96 1.78
N VAL A 23 9.71 7.40 0.89
CA VAL A 23 9.83 8.76 0.31
C VAL A 23 10.76 8.64 -0.94
N ASP A 24 10.25 8.75 -2.19
CA ASP A 24 11.13 8.76 -3.41
C ASP A 24 10.62 9.72 -4.50
N HIS A 25 11.30 10.86 -4.67
CA HIS A 25 11.06 11.81 -5.76
C HIS A 25 12.00 11.49 -6.94
N LYS A 26 11.60 10.52 -7.79
CA LYS A 26 12.48 9.91 -8.81
C LYS A 26 12.88 10.83 -9.97
N GLU A 27 14.16 11.17 -10.05
CA GLU A 27 15.06 10.97 -11.22
C GLU A 27 16.54 10.72 -10.80
N TYR A 28 16.82 10.44 -9.52
CA TYR A 28 18.17 10.16 -8.99
C TYR A 28 18.17 9.25 -7.75
N SER A 29 17.45 8.12 -7.81
CA SER A 29 18.05 6.86 -7.29
C SER A 29 19.35 6.48 -8.06
N ARG A 30 19.92 7.39 -8.87
CA ARG A 30 20.61 7.18 -10.15
C ARG A 30 22.08 7.63 -10.13
N GLY A 31 22.94 6.84 -9.49
CA GLY A 31 24.39 6.83 -9.73
C GLY A 31 24.85 5.38 -9.93
N LYS A 32 25.68 5.12 -10.96
CA LYS A 32 26.19 3.80 -11.39
C LYS A 32 26.92 3.10 -10.25
N ASP A 33 26.21 2.27 -9.50
CA ASP A 33 26.66 1.13 -8.69
C ASP A 33 25.51 0.82 -7.74
N VAL A 34 24.44 0.24 -8.30
CA VAL A 34 23.19 -0.02 -7.57
C VAL A 34 23.49 -1.13 -6.55
N SER A 35 23.46 -0.93 -5.23
CA SER A 35 22.63 0.00 -4.46
C SER A 35 23.40 0.78 -3.36
N PRO A 36 23.31 2.12 -3.32
CA PRO A 36 23.53 2.88 -2.09
C PRO A 36 22.19 2.91 -1.34
N GLN A 37 21.87 1.79 -0.66
CA GLN A 37 20.57 1.51 -0.02
C GLN A 37 20.04 2.71 0.77
N GLY A 38 18.73 2.94 0.70
CA GLY A 38 18.16 4.04 1.45
C GLY A 38 18.17 3.82 2.98
N ASN A 39 19.07 4.50 3.68
CA ASN A 39 19.39 4.32 5.12
C ASN A 39 19.67 5.71 5.74
N TYR A 40 18.84 6.69 5.35
CA TYR A 40 19.33 8.05 5.07
C TYR A 40 18.64 9.18 5.84
N TRP A 41 19.31 10.31 5.65
CA TRP A 41 19.06 11.70 5.97
C TRP A 41 18.05 12.37 5.06
N ILE A 42 16.91 12.81 5.58
CA ILE A 42 15.87 13.63 4.92
C ILE A 42 16.15 15.14 5.09
N TYR A 43 16.06 15.94 4.03
CA TYR A 43 15.82 17.38 4.04
C TYR A 43 15.09 17.80 2.74
N CYS A 44 13.79 17.99 2.84
CA CYS A 44 12.88 17.88 1.71
C CYS A 44 12.82 19.10 0.79
N HIS A 45 11.98 19.09 -0.24
CA HIS A 45 11.87 20.15 -1.25
C HIS A 45 10.72 21.14 -1.08
N THR A 46 10.07 21.14 0.08
CA THR A 46 9.78 22.41 0.78
C THR A 46 11.07 23.22 1.01
N HIS A 47 12.26 22.59 0.98
CA HIS A 47 13.44 23.16 1.61
C HIS A 47 14.73 23.30 0.77
N GLY A 48 14.95 22.55 -0.30
CA GLY A 48 16.13 22.76 -1.15
C GLY A 48 17.48 22.42 -0.50
N ARG A 49 17.62 21.22 0.09
CA ARG A 49 18.89 20.49 0.31
C ARG A 49 18.57 19.03 0.68
N PHE A 50 19.30 18.39 1.60
CA PHE A 50 19.58 16.94 1.52
C PHE A 50 18.57 15.92 2.05
N GLU A 51 17.87 15.21 1.15
CA GLU A 51 17.23 13.91 1.44
C GLU A 51 17.99 12.72 0.87
N ARG A 52 17.84 11.60 1.55
CA ARG A 52 17.34 10.32 1.07
C ARG A 52 16.63 9.70 2.29
N ALA A 53 15.73 8.74 2.14
CA ALA A 53 15.28 7.91 3.26
C ALA A 53 14.66 6.62 2.78
N LYS A 54 14.63 5.61 3.66
CA LYS A 54 13.59 4.60 3.65
C LYS A 54 12.99 4.63 5.03
N LEU A 55 11.78 5.17 5.10
CA LEU A 55 11.01 5.21 6.32
C LEU A 55 9.91 4.18 6.18
N LEU A 56 9.64 3.48 7.27
CA LEU A 56 8.38 2.78 7.44
C LEU A 56 7.35 3.86 7.77
N THR A 57 6.42 4.09 6.86
CA THR A 57 5.38 5.10 7.02
C THR A 57 4.10 4.40 7.43
N VAL A 58 3.48 4.92 8.49
CA VAL A 58 2.27 4.33 9.07
C VAL A 58 1.21 5.40 9.18
N ALA A 59 0.04 5.11 8.67
CA ALA A 59 -1.15 5.96 8.77
C ALA A 59 -2.36 5.13 9.17
N ILE A 60 -3.38 5.79 9.69
CA ILE A 60 -4.70 5.20 9.94
C ILE A 60 -5.78 5.98 9.21
N VAL A 61 -6.74 5.28 8.64
CA VAL A 61 -7.96 5.87 8.07
C VAL A 61 -9.11 5.52 8.99
N ASP A 62 -9.80 6.52 9.53
CA ASP A 62 -11.07 6.31 10.23
C ASP A 62 -12.16 6.01 9.22
N LEU A 63 -12.62 4.76 9.17
CA LEU A 63 -13.59 4.29 8.18
C LEU A 63 -14.97 4.92 8.35
N SER A 64 -15.28 5.50 9.51
CA SER A 64 -16.56 6.18 9.75
C SER A 64 -16.60 7.59 9.16
N THR A 65 -15.44 8.24 9.04
CA THR A 65 -15.33 9.63 8.59
C THR A 65 -14.56 9.78 7.28
N GLY A 66 -13.84 8.74 6.84
CA GLY A 66 -12.91 8.79 5.71
C GLY A 66 -11.67 9.64 5.97
N ARG A 67 -11.41 10.06 7.21
CA ARG A 67 -10.27 10.91 7.56
C ARG A 67 -9.02 10.07 7.75
N THR A 68 -7.95 10.46 7.07
CA THR A 68 -6.61 9.87 7.22
C THR A 68 -5.78 10.64 8.24
N PHE A 69 -5.11 9.92 9.13
CA PHE A 69 -4.19 10.46 10.13
C PHE A 69 -2.84 9.77 10.01
N MET A 70 -1.79 10.59 9.92
CA MET A 70 -0.42 10.09 9.94
C MET A 70 -0.08 9.64 11.38
N VAL A 71 0.39 8.41 11.56
CA VAL A 71 0.83 7.87 12.86
C VAL A 71 2.32 8.14 13.08
N GLY A 72 3.15 7.76 12.11
CA GLY A 72 4.58 7.99 12.16
C GLY A 72 5.29 7.68 10.85
N ALA A 73 6.45 8.29 10.65
CA ALA A 73 7.44 7.88 9.67
C ALA A 73 8.69 7.45 10.44
N PHE A 74 9.01 6.15 10.40
CA PHE A 74 9.99 5.54 11.27
C PHE A 74 11.21 5.09 10.47
N PRO A 75 12.42 5.61 10.76
CA PRO A 75 13.63 5.13 10.11
C PRO A 75 13.94 3.71 10.60
N TYR A 76 14.35 2.83 9.69
CA TYR A 76 14.78 1.48 10.04
C TYR A 76 16.26 1.28 9.73
N ALA A 77 16.99 0.67 10.67
CA ALA A 77 18.40 0.37 10.50
C ALA A 77 18.59 -0.70 9.42
N VAL A 78 19.65 -0.57 8.61
CA VAL A 78 20.08 -1.67 7.73
C VAL A 78 21.15 -2.52 8.39
N ARG A 79 21.31 -3.77 7.93
CA ARG A 79 22.28 -4.72 8.50
C ARG A 79 23.70 -4.14 8.56
N LYS A 80 24.10 -3.39 7.53
CA LYS A 80 25.39 -2.69 7.46
C LYS A 80 25.62 -1.73 8.63
N MET A 81 24.58 -1.09 9.18
CA MET A 81 24.72 -0.19 10.33
C MET A 81 25.06 -0.96 11.61
N LEU A 82 24.52 -2.17 11.77
CA LEU A 82 24.90 -3.06 12.88
C LEU A 82 26.34 -3.53 12.70
N ASP A 83 26.71 -3.97 11.49
CA ASP A 83 28.06 -4.47 11.20
C ASP A 83 29.13 -3.37 11.38
N LEU A 84 28.78 -2.10 11.22
CA LEU A 84 29.62 -0.92 11.49
C LEU A 84 29.55 -0.43 12.95
N GLY A 85 28.80 -1.08 13.84
CA GLY A 85 28.63 -0.68 15.23
C GLY A 85 27.86 0.63 15.44
N MET A 86 27.11 1.10 14.43
CA MET A 86 26.31 2.34 14.50
C MET A 86 24.99 2.14 15.26
N VAL A 87 24.52 0.91 15.36
CA VAL A 87 23.33 0.50 16.14
C VAL A 87 23.65 -0.76 16.92
N ASN A 88 23.01 -0.92 18.09
CA ASN A 88 23.21 -2.09 18.95
C ASN A 88 22.37 -3.30 18.51
N GLU A 89 21.29 -3.06 17.78
CA GLU A 89 20.37 -4.08 17.29
C GLU A 89 19.92 -3.79 15.87
N PHE A 90 19.65 -4.85 15.10
CA PHE A 90 19.08 -4.76 13.76
C PHE A 90 17.66 -5.33 13.78
N LYS A 91 16.70 -4.52 13.31
CA LYS A 91 15.33 -4.96 13.04
C LYS A 91 15.03 -4.80 11.56
N THR A 92 14.41 -5.83 10.99
CA THR A 92 13.91 -5.77 9.62
C THR A 92 12.68 -4.85 9.52
N LYS A 93 12.41 -4.33 8.32
CA LYS A 93 11.18 -3.54 8.09
C LYS A 93 9.90 -4.30 8.43
N ILE A 94 9.91 -5.63 8.23
CA ILE A 94 8.78 -6.50 8.56
C ILE A 94 8.58 -6.58 10.06
N GLU A 95 9.66 -6.66 10.85
CA GLU A 95 9.58 -6.67 12.31
C GLU A 95 9.06 -5.35 12.84
N MET A 96 9.57 -4.22 12.33
CA MET A 96 9.09 -2.90 12.72
C MET A 96 7.62 -2.69 12.34
N ALA A 97 7.21 -3.09 11.13
CA ALA A 97 5.81 -3.05 10.71
C ALA A 97 4.90 -3.87 11.64
N ARG A 98 5.36 -5.06 12.04
CA ARG A 98 4.62 -5.95 12.93
C ARG A 98 4.50 -5.36 14.33
N GLU A 99 5.57 -4.80 14.89
CA GLU A 99 5.55 -4.13 16.19
C GLU A 99 4.61 -2.92 16.18
N MET A 100 4.67 -2.08 15.14
CA MET A 100 3.77 -0.94 14.98
C MET A 100 2.31 -1.37 14.85
N LEU A 101 2.04 -2.44 14.10
CA LEU A 101 0.69 -2.98 13.97
C LEU A 101 0.16 -3.52 15.31
N ASP A 102 0.98 -4.22 16.09
CA ASP A 102 0.60 -4.75 17.40
C ASP A 102 0.21 -3.58 18.34
N VAL A 103 0.99 -2.50 18.39
CA VAL A 103 0.67 -1.28 19.17
C VAL A 103 -0.64 -0.62 18.71
N LEU A 104 -0.89 -0.55 17.41
CA LEU A 104 -2.12 0.04 16.88
C LEU A 104 -3.34 -0.81 17.19
N LYS A 105 -3.23 -2.14 17.16
CA LYS A 105 -4.32 -3.06 17.52
C LYS A 105 -4.71 -2.98 19.00
N GLU A 106 -3.78 -2.63 19.89
CA GLU A 106 -4.08 -2.39 21.30
C GLU A 106 -4.88 -1.11 21.55
N ARG A 107 -4.79 -0.14 20.63
CA ARG A 107 -5.36 1.22 20.82
C ARG A 107 -6.57 1.52 19.94
N PHE A 108 -6.67 0.88 18.79
CA PHE A 108 -7.71 1.14 17.80
C PHE A 108 -8.42 -0.15 17.41
N ARG A 109 -9.70 -0.03 17.04
CA ARG A 109 -10.45 -1.13 16.43
C ARG A 109 -10.04 -1.29 14.97
N VAL A 110 -8.93 -1.97 14.75
CA VAL A 110 -8.37 -2.21 13.40
C VAL A 110 -9.23 -3.24 12.67
N SER A 111 -9.91 -2.81 11.61
CA SER A 111 -10.72 -3.68 10.77
C SER A 111 -10.07 -4.00 9.43
N ARG A 112 -9.03 -3.26 9.01
CA ARG A 112 -8.28 -3.50 7.78
C ARG A 112 -6.80 -3.17 7.96
N VAL A 113 -5.92 -3.94 7.32
CA VAL A 113 -4.48 -3.67 7.26
C VAL A 113 -4.04 -3.68 5.81
N VAL A 114 -3.42 -2.59 5.36
CA VAL A 114 -3.09 -2.37 3.95
C VAL A 114 -1.60 -2.10 3.79
N PHE A 115 -0.95 -2.82 2.89
CA PHE A 115 0.48 -2.63 2.60
C PHE A 115 0.86 -3.08 1.19
N ASP A 116 2.05 -2.68 0.73
CA ASP A 116 2.60 -3.13 -0.57
C ASP A 116 2.91 -4.64 -0.59
N SER A 117 2.93 -5.20 -1.79
CA SER A 117 3.40 -6.57 -2.09
C SER A 117 4.71 -7.01 -1.43
N TRP A 118 5.62 -6.07 -1.13
CA TRP A 118 6.88 -6.37 -0.45
C TRP A 118 6.74 -6.78 1.02
N TYR A 119 5.57 -6.59 1.63
CA TYR A 119 5.29 -6.94 3.02
C TYR A 119 4.67 -8.34 3.18
N TRP A 120 4.54 -9.11 2.08
CA TRP A 120 4.13 -10.52 2.12
C TRP A 120 5.06 -11.34 3.04
N SER A 121 4.57 -11.69 4.23
CA SER A 121 5.32 -12.44 5.25
C SER A 121 4.39 -13.03 6.31
N GLU A 122 4.78 -14.13 6.94
CA GLU A 122 4.02 -14.76 8.04
C GLU A 122 3.76 -13.82 9.22
N LYS A 123 4.67 -12.86 9.43
CA LYS A 123 4.58 -11.87 10.51
C LYS A 123 3.44 -10.87 10.29
N LEU A 124 3.10 -10.54 9.04
CA LEU A 124 2.15 -9.47 8.69
C LEU A 124 0.87 -9.98 8.03
N VAL A 125 0.95 -11.03 7.21
CA VAL A 125 -0.21 -11.62 6.53
C VAL A 125 -0.97 -12.49 7.52
N LYS A 126 -1.90 -11.84 8.24
CA LYS A 126 -2.79 -12.42 9.25
C LYS A 126 -4.24 -12.10 8.89
N GLU A 127 -5.06 -11.68 9.85
CA GLU A 127 -6.47 -11.33 9.63
C GLU A 127 -6.61 -9.92 9.03
N ASN A 128 -7.65 -9.76 8.20
CA ASN A 128 -8.09 -8.49 7.61
C ASN A 128 -7.04 -7.72 6.81
N VAL A 129 -6.12 -8.43 6.15
CA VAL A 129 -5.13 -7.83 5.27
C VAL A 129 -5.74 -7.59 3.89
N VAL A 130 -5.42 -6.46 3.27
CA VAL A 130 -5.60 -6.18 1.84
C VAL A 130 -4.27 -5.72 1.26
N SER A 131 -3.75 -6.39 0.23
CA SER A 131 -2.44 -6.05 -0.35
C SER A 131 -2.35 -6.52 -1.80
N GLU A 132 -1.19 -6.34 -2.44
CA GLU A 132 -0.94 -6.75 -3.82
C GLU A 132 -0.03 -7.99 -3.86
N LEU A 133 -0.28 -8.92 -4.78
CA LEU A 133 0.65 -10.00 -5.11
C LEU A 133 1.50 -9.60 -6.31
N LYS A 134 2.76 -10.02 -6.31
CA LYS A 134 3.59 -9.98 -7.52
C LYS A 134 3.05 -10.99 -8.54
N SER A 135 3.10 -10.65 -9.83
CA SER A 135 2.63 -11.53 -10.92
C SER A 135 3.33 -12.89 -10.94
N ASN A 136 4.58 -12.97 -10.51
CA ASN A 136 5.34 -14.23 -10.44
C ASN A 136 5.01 -15.09 -9.20
N ARG A 137 4.09 -14.65 -8.33
CA ARG A 137 3.69 -15.43 -7.15
C ARG A 137 3.03 -16.72 -7.59
N ARG A 138 3.55 -17.85 -7.08
CA ARG A 138 3.02 -19.19 -7.33
C ARG A 138 1.76 -19.44 -6.50
N LEU A 139 0.77 -20.04 -7.14
CA LEU A 139 -0.47 -20.53 -6.58
C LEU A 139 -0.38 -22.05 -6.39
N LEU A 140 -1.03 -22.56 -5.35
CA LEU A 140 -1.18 -23.99 -5.10
C LEU A 140 -2.50 -24.51 -5.66
N ARG A 141 -3.57 -23.73 -5.48
CA ARG A 141 -4.90 -23.95 -6.02
C ARG A 141 -5.54 -22.62 -6.32
N VAL A 142 -6.41 -22.57 -7.32
CA VAL A 142 -7.23 -21.41 -7.65
C VAL A 142 -8.62 -21.86 -8.07
N GLU A 143 -9.64 -21.16 -7.58
CA GLU A 143 -11.04 -21.40 -7.90
C GLU A 143 -11.69 -20.05 -8.24
N SER A 144 -12.39 -19.96 -9.38
CA SER A 144 -13.15 -18.75 -9.72
C SER A 144 -14.33 -18.59 -8.77
N VAL A 145 -14.51 -17.39 -8.19
CA VAL A 145 -15.68 -17.10 -7.35
C VAL A 145 -16.98 -17.18 -8.15
N GLN A 146 -16.91 -16.95 -9.47
CA GLN A 146 -18.06 -17.03 -10.39
C GLN A 146 -18.24 -18.43 -11.01
N GLY A 147 -17.43 -19.42 -10.62
CA GLY A 147 -17.60 -20.84 -10.99
C GLY A 147 -17.16 -21.23 -12.41
N THR A 148 -16.40 -20.38 -13.10
CA THR A 148 -16.11 -20.51 -14.55
C THR A 148 -14.68 -20.90 -14.93
N LEU A 149 -13.83 -21.32 -13.99
CA LEU A 149 -12.53 -21.92 -14.35
C LEU A 149 -12.48 -23.38 -13.91
N GLU A 150 -12.14 -24.26 -14.85
CA GLU A 150 -11.62 -25.60 -14.60
C GLU A 150 -10.51 -25.50 -13.55
N GLU A 151 -10.52 -26.40 -12.57
CA GLU A 151 -9.46 -26.52 -11.57
C GLU A 151 -8.11 -26.56 -12.28
N VAL A 152 -7.37 -25.46 -12.23
CA VAL A 152 -6.09 -25.40 -12.93
C VAL A 152 -5.06 -26.06 -12.04
N GLU A 153 -5.05 -27.39 -12.09
CA GLU A 153 -4.14 -28.25 -11.36
C GLU A 153 -2.74 -28.10 -11.96
N GLY A 154 -1.87 -27.39 -11.24
CA GLY A 154 -0.51 -27.09 -11.68
C GLY A 154 -0.05 -25.75 -11.14
N HIS A 155 1.26 -25.55 -11.05
CA HIS A 155 1.86 -24.36 -10.44
C HIS A 155 1.62 -23.08 -11.25
N LEU A 156 0.38 -22.58 -11.21
CA LEU A 156 -0.03 -21.32 -11.77
C LEU A 156 0.71 -20.17 -11.11
N ARG A 157 1.04 -19.14 -11.89
CA ARG A 157 1.43 -17.85 -11.35
C ARG A 157 0.23 -16.93 -11.37
N VAL A 158 0.20 -16.01 -10.42
CA VAL A 158 -0.83 -14.97 -10.33
C VAL A 158 -0.98 -14.18 -11.65
N GLY A 159 0.12 -13.95 -12.36
CA GLY A 159 0.14 -13.22 -13.63
C GLY A 159 -0.48 -13.95 -14.82
N ASP A 160 -0.74 -15.25 -14.70
CA ASP A 160 -1.35 -16.05 -15.76
C ASP A 160 -2.89 -16.04 -15.67
N LEU A 161 -3.45 -15.50 -14.57
CA LEU A 161 -4.89 -15.44 -14.35
C LEU A 161 -5.53 -14.33 -15.19
N PRO A 162 -6.67 -14.60 -15.85
CA PRO A 162 -7.45 -13.55 -16.49
C PRO A 162 -8.10 -12.63 -15.44
N PRO A 163 -8.53 -11.42 -15.82
CA PRO A 163 -9.28 -10.53 -14.93
C PRO A 163 -10.50 -11.24 -14.35
N GLY A 164 -10.69 -11.08 -13.03
CA GLY A 164 -11.74 -11.78 -12.30
C GLY A 164 -11.46 -11.89 -10.81
N LEU A 165 -12.36 -12.58 -10.11
CA LEU A 165 -12.30 -12.80 -8.67
C LEU A 165 -12.14 -14.29 -8.37
N TYR A 166 -11.19 -14.61 -7.50
CA TYR A 166 -10.77 -15.98 -7.23
C TYR A 166 -10.61 -16.24 -5.73
N TYR A 167 -10.77 -17.49 -5.31
CA TYR A 167 -10.16 -18.01 -4.10
C TYR A 167 -8.86 -18.70 -4.48
N ALA A 168 -7.77 -18.34 -3.82
CA ALA A 168 -6.44 -18.83 -4.16
C ALA A 168 -5.70 -19.31 -2.92
N ASP A 169 -5.12 -20.51 -3.00
CA ASP A 169 -4.27 -21.07 -1.96
C ASP A 169 -2.80 -20.76 -2.27
N LEU A 170 -2.11 -20.20 -1.29
CA LEU A 170 -0.70 -19.80 -1.40
C LEU A 170 0.11 -20.30 -0.21
N THR A 171 1.39 -20.56 -0.46
CA THR A 171 2.37 -20.77 0.61
C THR A 171 2.74 -19.44 1.26
N LEU A 172 2.64 -19.39 2.58
CA LEU A 172 3.10 -18.31 3.42
C LEU A 172 4.03 -18.91 4.49
N GLY A 173 5.33 -18.88 4.20
CA GLY A 173 6.35 -19.62 4.96
C GLY A 173 6.07 -21.12 4.94
N ASP A 174 5.80 -21.73 6.09
CA ASP A 174 5.61 -23.20 6.19
C ASP A 174 4.14 -23.63 6.14
N ARG A 175 3.21 -22.68 5.98
CA ARG A 175 1.77 -22.94 5.94
C ARG A 175 1.13 -22.56 4.61
N VAL A 176 -0.02 -23.15 4.34
CA VAL A 176 -0.91 -22.76 3.25
C VAL A 176 -1.98 -21.82 3.79
N ILE A 177 -2.25 -20.74 3.06
CA ILE A 177 -3.37 -19.82 3.34
C ILE A 177 -4.25 -19.67 2.11
N THR A 178 -5.55 -19.54 2.34
CA THR A 178 -6.52 -19.15 1.31
C THR A 178 -6.73 -17.66 1.36
N VAL A 179 -6.69 -17.00 0.19
CA VAL A 179 -7.00 -15.57 0.05
C VAL A 179 -8.07 -15.40 -1.02
N LYS A 180 -8.80 -14.29 -0.93
CA LYS A 180 -9.63 -13.82 -2.04
C LYS A 180 -8.78 -12.90 -2.91
N LEU A 181 -8.62 -13.25 -4.19
CA LEU A 181 -7.74 -12.60 -5.15
C LEU A 181 -8.57 -11.93 -6.24
N LEU A 182 -8.46 -10.61 -6.36
CA LEU A 182 -9.01 -9.78 -7.42
C LEU A 182 -7.92 -9.47 -8.44
N VAL A 183 -8.12 -9.93 -9.68
CA VAL A 183 -7.27 -9.60 -10.83
C VAL A 183 -8.00 -8.56 -11.66
N ARG A 184 -7.42 -7.37 -11.81
CA ARG A 184 -8.07 -6.28 -12.55
C ARG A 184 -7.12 -5.51 -13.45
N GLU A 185 -7.62 -5.18 -14.63
CA GLU A 185 -6.97 -4.32 -15.59
C GLU A 185 -7.26 -2.83 -15.32
N TYR A 186 -6.21 -2.03 -15.34
CA TYR A 186 -6.29 -0.57 -15.25
C TYR A 186 -5.68 0.04 -16.50
N LYS A 187 -6.47 0.85 -17.21
CA LYS A 187 -6.00 1.60 -18.38
C LYS A 187 -5.11 2.76 -17.92
N ARG A 188 -3.92 2.89 -18.53
CA ARG A 188 -2.99 4.01 -18.38
C ARG A 188 -2.63 4.57 -19.75
N GLU A 189 -2.09 5.79 -19.79
CA GLU A 189 -1.57 6.41 -21.01
C GLU A 189 -0.50 5.53 -21.71
N SER A 190 0.24 4.74 -20.92
CA SER A 190 1.27 3.81 -21.41
C SER A 190 0.75 2.40 -21.75
N GLY A 191 -0.56 2.17 -21.72
CA GLY A 191 -1.21 0.87 -21.97
C GLY A 191 -1.99 0.30 -20.79
N THR A 192 -2.39 -0.97 -20.90
CA THR A 192 -3.14 -1.67 -19.84
C THR A 192 -2.18 -2.27 -18.81
N HIS A 193 -2.41 -1.99 -17.53
CA HIS A 193 -1.66 -2.56 -16.42
C HIS A 193 -2.57 -3.46 -15.56
N VAL A 194 -2.17 -4.70 -15.33
CA VAL A 194 -2.91 -5.64 -14.48
C VAL A 194 -2.42 -5.54 -13.03
N ARG A 195 -3.35 -5.49 -12.07
CA ARG A 195 -3.07 -5.59 -10.64
C ARG A 195 -3.68 -6.86 -10.08
N TYR A 196 -3.04 -7.37 -9.04
CA TYR A 196 -3.41 -8.62 -8.37
C TYR A 196 -3.59 -8.32 -6.89
N LEU A 197 -4.79 -7.88 -6.52
CA LEU A 197 -5.10 -7.49 -5.15
C LEU A 197 -5.61 -8.72 -4.40
N TYR A 198 -5.11 -8.98 -3.21
CA TYR A 198 -5.61 -10.06 -2.37
C TYR A 198 -6.10 -9.53 -1.05
N THR A 199 -7.02 -10.28 -0.45
CA THR A 199 -7.41 -10.11 0.94
C THR A 199 -7.50 -11.43 1.67
N THR A 200 -7.19 -11.41 2.97
CA THR A 200 -7.41 -12.53 3.88
C THR A 200 -8.82 -12.53 4.46
N ASP A 201 -9.59 -11.45 4.29
CA ASP A 201 -11.01 -11.41 4.63
C ASP A 201 -11.84 -11.79 3.40
N LEU A 202 -12.27 -13.05 3.36
CA LEU A 202 -12.99 -13.63 2.22
C LEU A 202 -14.39 -13.01 2.02
N SER A 203 -14.90 -12.28 3.01
CA SER A 203 -16.22 -11.66 2.96
C SER A 203 -16.23 -10.36 2.15
N LEU A 204 -15.08 -9.70 1.97
CA LEU A 204 -15.02 -8.40 1.29
C LEU A 204 -15.48 -8.47 -0.16
N SER A 205 -16.23 -7.46 -0.59
CA SER A 205 -16.60 -7.28 -2.00
C SER A 205 -15.41 -6.82 -2.84
N GLU A 206 -15.54 -6.87 -4.17
CA GLU A 206 -14.52 -6.34 -5.08
C GLU A 206 -14.28 -4.84 -4.84
N GLU A 207 -15.35 -4.08 -4.64
CA GLU A 207 -15.30 -2.64 -4.35
C GLU A 207 -14.57 -2.35 -3.04
N GLU A 208 -14.81 -3.14 -2.00
CA GLU A 208 -14.14 -2.96 -0.70
C GLU A 208 -12.65 -3.30 -0.76
N ILE A 209 -12.27 -4.33 -1.51
CA ILE A 209 -10.85 -4.68 -1.76
C ILE A 209 -10.15 -3.53 -2.47
N GLU A 210 -10.78 -2.98 -3.51
CA GLU A 210 -10.24 -1.84 -4.22
C GLU A 210 -10.16 -0.59 -3.37
N GLU A 211 -11.21 -0.27 -2.63
CA GLU A 211 -11.24 0.92 -1.78
C GLU A 211 -10.13 0.84 -0.74
N ALA A 212 -9.99 -0.31 -0.06
CA ALA A 212 -8.93 -0.53 0.90
C ALA A 212 -7.54 -0.40 0.27
N TRP A 213 -7.30 -1.00 -0.91
CA TRP A 213 -6.02 -0.82 -1.60
C TRP A 213 -5.77 0.63 -2.02
N ARG A 214 -6.82 1.34 -2.46
CA ARG A 214 -6.74 2.76 -2.84
C ARG A 214 -6.38 3.66 -1.67
N MET A 215 -6.86 3.36 -0.45
CA MET A 215 -6.49 4.08 0.76
C MET A 215 -4.97 4.14 0.96
N ARG A 216 -4.21 3.17 0.44
CA ARG A 216 -2.74 3.21 0.52
C ARG A 216 -2.14 4.49 -0.07
N TRP A 217 -2.74 5.02 -1.15
CA TRP A 217 -2.25 6.25 -1.79
C TRP A 217 -2.39 7.50 -0.91
N GLU A 218 -3.25 7.48 0.11
CA GLU A 218 -3.37 8.58 1.09
C GLU A 218 -2.04 8.87 1.79
N ILE A 219 -1.17 7.87 1.92
CA ILE A 219 0.15 8.04 2.53
C ILE A 219 1.06 8.92 1.68
N GLU A 220 0.90 8.90 0.35
CA GLU A 220 1.63 9.78 -0.57
C GLU A 220 1.09 11.22 -0.52
N ASP A 221 -0.22 11.39 -0.40
CA ASP A 221 -0.86 12.71 -0.22
C ASP A 221 -0.40 13.36 1.10
N LEU A 222 -0.39 12.61 2.19
CA LEU A 222 0.10 13.09 3.50
C LEU A 222 1.57 13.48 3.49
N GLN A 223 2.36 12.94 2.55
CA GLN A 223 3.78 13.24 2.38
C GLN A 223 4.05 14.32 1.34
N GLY A 224 3.01 14.84 0.68
CA GLY A 224 3.13 15.83 -0.39
C GLY A 224 3.85 15.29 -1.63
N THR A 225 3.84 13.97 -1.85
CA THR A 225 4.53 13.30 -2.97
C THR A 225 3.60 12.97 -4.13
N SER A 226 2.30 13.25 -4.02
CA SER A 226 1.33 12.99 -5.08
C SER A 226 1.60 13.85 -6.32
N ARG A 227 1.77 13.16 -7.47
CA ARG A 227 1.51 13.79 -8.78
C ARG A 227 0.01 14.11 -8.86
N PRO A 228 -0.44 15.07 -9.70
CA PRO A 228 -1.84 15.49 -9.78
C PRO A 228 -2.72 14.40 -10.42
N TRP A 229 -2.90 13.30 -9.69
CA TRP A 229 -3.97 12.34 -9.89
C TRP A 229 -5.07 12.79 -8.92
N ASP A 230 -5.84 13.80 -9.32
CA ASP A 230 -6.99 14.25 -8.55
C ASP A 230 -8.12 13.22 -8.69
N TRP A 231 -7.99 12.10 -7.97
CA TRP A 231 -8.98 11.02 -7.96
C TRP A 231 -10.29 11.44 -7.26
N ARG A 232 -10.29 12.58 -6.52
CA ARG A 232 -11.52 13.14 -5.93
C ARG A 232 -12.50 13.61 -7.01
N THR A 233 -12.03 13.88 -8.24
CA THR A 233 -12.88 14.29 -9.37
C THR A 233 -13.82 13.19 -9.88
N LEU A 234 -13.62 11.92 -9.50
CA LEU A 234 -14.54 10.83 -9.86
C LEU A 234 -15.80 10.78 -8.99
N ARG A 235 -15.92 11.61 -7.92
CA ARG A 235 -17.12 11.70 -7.09
C ARG A 235 -18.14 12.77 -7.50
N SER A 236 -17.88 13.53 -8.57
CA SER A 236 -18.82 14.56 -9.07
C SER A 236 -19.21 14.32 -10.52
N GLY A 237 -19.95 13.23 -10.75
CA GLY A 237 -20.81 13.11 -11.92
C GLY A 237 -22.05 14.00 -11.74
N GLY A 238 -22.08 15.16 -12.39
CA GLY A 238 -23.30 15.95 -12.54
C GLY A 238 -23.07 17.46 -12.58
N GLY A 239 -22.99 18.04 -13.78
CA GLY A 239 -23.09 19.49 -13.95
C GLY A 239 -22.45 20.02 -15.22
N ARG A 240 -23.25 20.16 -16.28
CA ARG A 240 -22.88 20.89 -17.51
C ARG A 240 -22.53 22.35 -17.16
N GLY A 241 -21.50 22.89 -17.79
CA GLY A 241 -21.18 24.31 -17.73
C GLY A 241 -20.28 24.72 -18.89
N PHE A 242 -20.89 24.98 -20.05
CA PHE A 242 -20.25 25.73 -21.14
C PHE A 242 -19.75 27.09 -20.62
N ARG A 243 -18.49 27.44 -20.91
CA ARG A 243 -18.08 28.84 -21.07
C ARG A 243 -16.95 28.93 -22.08
N GLY A 244 -17.28 29.47 -23.25
CA GLY A 244 -16.31 29.89 -24.25
C GLY A 244 -15.59 31.16 -23.79
N THR A 245 -14.32 31.27 -24.16
CA THR A 245 -13.57 32.52 -24.08
C THR A 245 -12.88 32.76 -25.42
N SER A 246 -13.40 33.77 -26.10
CA SER A 246 -12.89 34.45 -27.27
C SER A 246 -11.46 34.95 -27.04
N ARG A 247 -10.58 34.77 -28.03
CA ARG A 247 -9.26 35.45 -28.10
C ARG A 247 -9.44 36.88 -28.62
N PRO A 248 -8.69 37.88 -28.11
CA PRO A 248 -8.39 39.08 -28.87
C PRO A 248 -7.05 38.95 -29.59
N SER A 249 -7.03 39.31 -30.87
CA SER A 249 -5.83 39.52 -31.68
C SER A 249 -5.19 40.87 -31.35
N PRO A 250 -3.86 41.00 -31.35
CA PRO A 250 -3.21 42.29 -31.24
C PRO A 250 -3.02 42.94 -32.63
N SER A 251 -3.28 44.24 -32.67
CA SER A 251 -2.82 45.20 -33.69
C SER A 251 -1.58 45.93 -33.19
#